data_AF-A0A8S3W3M2-F1
#
_entry.id   AF-A0A8S3W3M2-F1
#
_cell.length_a   1.000
_cell.length_b   1.000
_cell.length_c   1.000
_cell.angle_alpha   90.00
_cell.angle_beta   90.00
_cell.angle_gamma   90.00
#
_symmetry.space_group_name_H-M   'P 1'
#
loop_
_entity.id
_entity.type
_entity.pdbx_description
1 polymer ?
#
loop_
_entity_poly.entity_id
_entity_poly.type
_entity_poly.pdbx_seq_one_letter_code
_entity_poly.pdbx_strand_id
1 'polypeptide(L)'
;MQKLTERIDDLKQRIAAWGKRIRRYTERSTRFNQNRLFQSDQKRLYKSLERPMVNGTGPAPNQADTVAFWRGLWSEPVNHNEGPWTEVVASQCASITPMDPVTITPDDVAEAVRRAPELEKSGTRRAASLLAEGVRGVSHCARPTVSRGSQPEVAPEPLHYWDHPFGS
;
A
#
# COMPACT_ATOMS: atom_id res chain seq x y z
N MET A 1 39.69 40.41 -16.45
CA MET A 1 39.23 39.01 -16.60
C MET A 1 38.26 38.59 -15.49
N GLN A 2 38.57 38.77 -14.19
CA GLN A 2 37.69 38.38 -13.07
C GLN A 2 36.28 39.00 -13.08
N LYS A 3 36.15 40.31 -13.33
CA LYS A 3 34.83 40.98 -13.43
C LYS A 3 33.92 40.41 -14.53
N LEU A 4 34.50 39.87 -15.60
CA LEU A 4 33.73 39.28 -16.70
C LEU A 4 33.21 37.90 -16.31
N THR A 5 34.02 37.10 -15.62
CA THR A 5 33.62 35.76 -15.17
C THR A 5 32.52 35.83 -14.10
N GLU A 6 32.65 36.75 -13.14
CA GLU A 6 31.60 37.01 -12.13
C GLU A 6 30.27 37.37 -12.79
N ARG A 7 30.29 38.28 -13.77
CA ARG A 7 29.07 38.70 -14.47
C ARG A 7 28.43 37.57 -15.26
N ILE A 8 29.23 36.68 -15.84
CA ILE A 8 28.75 35.49 -16.55
C ILE A 8 28.10 34.52 -15.56
N ASP A 9 28.73 34.29 -14.42
CA ASP A 9 28.22 33.36 -13.41
C ASP A 9 26.93 33.88 -12.76
N ASP A 10 26.82 35.19 -12.51
CA ASP A 10 25.57 35.84 -12.09
C ASP A 10 24.44 35.57 -13.09
N LEU A 11 24.72 35.72 -14.39
CA LEU A 11 23.72 35.48 -15.44
C LEU A 11 23.32 34.01 -15.50
N LYS A 12 24.27 33.08 -15.40
CA LYS A 12 23.99 31.63 -15.33
C LYS A 12 23.11 31.30 -14.12
N GLN A 13 23.44 31.83 -12.95
CA GLN A 13 22.68 31.61 -11.73
C GLN A 13 21.24 32.14 -11.86
N ARG A 14 21.08 33.34 -12.44
CA ARG A 14 19.75 33.92 -12.70
C ARG A 14 18.96 33.03 -13.67
N ILE A 15 19.52 32.65 -14.81
CA ILE A 15 18.86 31.78 -15.79
C ILE A 15 18.44 30.46 -15.13
N ALA A 16 19.33 29.84 -14.35
CA ALA A 16 19.02 28.61 -13.63
C ALA A 16 17.89 28.81 -12.61
N ALA A 17 17.88 29.92 -11.87
CA ALA A 17 16.81 30.25 -10.92
C ALA A 17 15.45 30.45 -11.62
N TRP A 18 15.43 31.14 -12.75
CA TRP A 18 14.24 31.32 -13.57
C TRP A 18 13.74 29.99 -14.15
N GLY A 19 14.63 29.14 -14.68
CA GLY A 19 14.29 27.80 -15.15
C GLY A 19 13.66 26.93 -14.05
N LYS A 20 14.26 26.93 -12.85
CA LYS A 20 13.69 26.25 -11.67
C LYS A 20 12.32 26.81 -11.28
N ARG A 21 12.13 28.12 -11.38
CA ARG A 21 10.84 28.77 -11.08
C ARG A 21 9.76 28.33 -12.08
N ILE A 22 10.06 28.36 -13.37
CA ILE A 22 9.16 27.89 -14.43
C ILE A 22 8.77 26.43 -14.19
N ARG A 23 9.75 25.55 -13.99
CA ARG A 23 9.53 24.13 -13.71
C ARG A 23 8.63 23.90 -12.49
N ARG A 24 8.84 24.63 -11.40
CA ARG A 24 7.98 24.53 -10.21
C ARG A 24 6.54 24.96 -10.49
N TYR A 25 6.33 25.99 -11.31
CA TYR A 25 4.98 26.42 -11.68
C TYR A 25 4.29 25.40 -12.59
N THR A 26 5.00 24.84 -13.58
CA THR A 26 4.43 23.82 -14.46
C THR A 26 4.06 22.58 -13.65
N GLU A 27 4.95 22.07 -12.79
CA GLU A 27 4.67 20.93 -11.91
C GLU A 27 3.48 21.20 -10.96
N ARG A 28 3.40 22.39 -10.37
CA ARG A 28 2.25 22.78 -9.53
C ARG A 28 0.95 22.78 -10.32
N SER A 29 0.95 23.38 -11.51
CA SER A 29 -0.22 23.46 -12.37
C SER A 29 -0.68 22.05 -12.80
N THR A 30 0.26 21.20 -13.21
CA THR A 30 -0.03 19.80 -13.56
C THR A 30 -0.65 19.05 -12.39
N ARG A 31 -0.06 19.11 -11.19
CA ARG A 31 -0.63 18.47 -9.99
C ARG A 31 -2.01 19.00 -9.65
N PHE A 32 -2.22 20.32 -9.73
CA PHE A 32 -3.53 20.91 -9.49
C PHE A 32 -4.59 20.36 -10.46
N ASN A 33 -4.27 20.32 -11.75
CA ASN A 33 -5.18 19.80 -12.77
C ASN A 33 -5.44 18.29 -12.60
N GLN A 34 -4.40 17.50 -12.31
CA GLN A 34 -4.53 16.06 -12.06
C GLN A 34 -5.37 15.79 -10.81
N ASN A 35 -5.16 16.52 -9.71
CA ASN A 35 -5.94 16.36 -8.47
C ASN A 35 -7.40 16.78 -8.68
N ARG A 36 -7.64 17.87 -9.42
CA ARG A 36 -9.00 18.29 -9.77
C ARG A 36 -9.69 17.23 -10.61
N LEU A 37 -8.99 16.67 -11.61
CA LEU A 37 -9.51 15.60 -12.45
C LEU A 37 -9.73 14.31 -11.65
N PHE A 38 -8.87 13.98 -10.68
CA PHE A 38 -9.06 12.86 -9.77
C PHE A 38 -10.36 13.00 -8.96
N GLN A 39 -10.64 14.19 -8.44
CA GLN A 39 -11.85 14.44 -7.67
C GLN A 39 -13.13 14.39 -8.53
N SER A 40 -13.08 14.89 -9.76
CA SER A 40 -14.26 14.94 -10.63
C SER A 40 -14.49 13.67 -11.46
N ASP A 41 -13.43 13.10 -12.03
CA ASP A 41 -13.47 11.98 -12.98
C ASP A 41 -12.15 11.19 -12.98
N GLN A 42 -12.07 10.24 -12.04
CA GLN A 42 -10.92 9.35 -11.89
C GLN A 42 -10.64 8.54 -13.15
N LYS A 43 -11.68 8.09 -13.87
CA LYS A 43 -11.52 7.27 -15.08
C LYS A 43 -10.76 8.03 -16.15
N ARG A 44 -11.07 9.32 -16.35
CA ARG A 44 -10.35 10.17 -17.32
C ARG A 44 -8.91 10.43 -16.89
N LEU A 45 -8.65 10.61 -15.60
CA LEU A 45 -7.27 10.71 -15.12
C LEU A 45 -6.48 9.45 -15.45
N TYR A 46 -6.99 8.27 -15.08
CA TYR A 46 -6.28 7.02 -15.34
C TYR A 46 -6.05 6.78 -16.83
N LYS A 47 -7.05 7.03 -17.68
CA LYS A 47 -6.88 6.99 -19.14
C LYS A 47 -5.81 7.95 -19.67
N SER A 48 -5.60 9.09 -19.01
CA SER A 48 -4.54 10.04 -19.40
C SER A 48 -3.15 9.63 -18.90
N LEU A 49 -3.08 8.82 -17.84
CA LEU A 49 -1.84 8.26 -17.28
C LEU A 49 -1.43 6.97 -17.99
N GLU A 50 -2.40 6.24 -18.54
CA GLU A 50 -2.15 5.20 -19.52
C GLU A 50 -1.35 5.83 -20.66
N ARG A 51 -0.13 5.34 -20.89
CA ARG A 51 0.55 5.59 -22.17
C ARG A 51 -0.41 5.13 -23.26
N PRO A 52 -0.45 5.80 -24.44
CA PRO A 52 -1.23 5.30 -25.56
C PRO A 52 -0.89 3.83 -25.71
N MET A 53 -1.86 2.99 -25.37
CA MET A 53 -1.63 1.58 -25.22
C MET A 53 -1.08 1.14 -26.57
N VAL A 54 0.07 0.47 -26.55
CA VAL A 54 0.22 -0.72 -27.39
C VAL A 54 -0.98 -1.55 -26.96
N ASN A 55 -2.13 -1.33 -27.59
CA ASN A 55 -3.30 -2.16 -27.40
C ASN A 55 -2.73 -3.56 -27.58
N GLY A 56 -2.88 -4.40 -26.57
CA GLY A 56 -2.49 -5.80 -26.67
C GLY A 56 -3.38 -6.43 -27.75
N THR A 57 -3.01 -6.24 -29.01
CA THR A 57 -3.59 -6.91 -30.17
C THR A 57 -3.13 -8.37 -30.21
N GLY A 58 -2.26 -8.76 -29.27
CA GLY A 58 -1.85 -10.14 -29.07
C GLY A 58 -2.94 -10.96 -28.37
N PRO A 59 -2.99 -12.27 -28.65
CA PRO A 59 -3.85 -13.18 -27.91
C PRO A 59 -3.55 -13.11 -26.41
N ALA A 60 -4.56 -13.37 -25.58
CA ALA A 60 -4.37 -13.50 -24.14
C ALA A 60 -3.29 -14.56 -23.85
N PRO A 61 -2.36 -14.30 -22.91
CA PRO A 61 -1.31 -15.25 -22.59
C PRO A 61 -1.92 -16.55 -22.04
N ASN A 62 -1.27 -17.68 -22.33
CA ASN A 62 -1.67 -18.97 -21.80
C ASN A 62 -1.52 -18.99 -20.27
N GLN A 63 -2.28 -19.84 -19.59
CA GLN A 63 -2.18 -20.04 -18.14
C GLN A 63 -0.77 -20.48 -17.74
N ALA A 64 -0.14 -21.35 -18.53
CA ALA A 64 1.23 -21.80 -18.28
C ALA A 64 2.24 -20.65 -18.30
N ASP A 65 2.13 -19.75 -19.28
CA ASP A 65 3.01 -18.59 -19.44
C ASP A 65 2.83 -17.59 -18.29
N THR A 66 1.59 -17.40 -17.86
CA THR A 66 1.25 -16.54 -16.72
C THR A 66 1.83 -17.09 -15.43
N VAL A 67 1.68 -18.40 -15.18
CA VAL A 67 2.24 -19.07 -14.01
C VAL A 67 3.76 -19.05 -14.04
N ALA A 68 4.39 -19.29 -15.20
CA ALA A 68 5.84 -19.24 -15.35
C ALA A 68 6.39 -17.82 -15.10
N PHE A 69 5.71 -16.79 -15.61
CA PHE A 69 6.07 -15.39 -15.39
C PHE A 69 6.05 -15.02 -13.90
N TRP A 70 4.94 -15.25 -13.21
CA TRP A 70 4.82 -14.93 -11.78
C TRP A 70 5.73 -15.80 -10.92
N ARG A 71 5.92 -17.06 -11.29
CA ARG A 71 6.87 -17.96 -10.63
C ARG A 71 8.30 -17.43 -10.75
N GLY A 72 8.73 -17.01 -11.94
CA GLY A 72 10.06 -16.43 -12.14
C GLY A 72 10.28 -15.15 -11.32
N LEU A 73 9.25 -14.32 -11.19
CA LEU A 73 9.34 -13.07 -10.42
C LEU A 73 9.45 -13.30 -8.90
N TRP A 74 8.77 -14.32 -8.36
CA TRP A 74 8.63 -14.51 -6.91
C TRP A 74 9.38 -15.72 -6.35
N SER A 75 9.75 -16.70 -7.18
CA SER A 75 10.41 -17.92 -6.71
C SER A 75 11.93 -17.84 -6.79
N GLU A 76 12.47 -16.89 -7.55
CA GLU A 76 13.91 -16.66 -7.59
C GLU A 76 14.30 -15.75 -6.43
N PRO A 77 15.16 -16.22 -5.51
CA PRO A 77 15.67 -15.37 -4.43
C PRO A 77 16.58 -14.31 -5.05
N VAL A 78 16.06 -13.08 -5.16
CA VAL A 78 16.84 -11.92 -5.58
C VAL A 78 17.48 -11.30 -4.35
N ASN A 79 18.81 -11.19 -4.34
CA ASN A 79 19.50 -10.35 -3.37
C ASN A 79 19.20 -8.89 -3.72
N HIS A 80 18.24 -8.29 -3.01
CA HIS A 80 17.96 -6.87 -3.14
C HIS A 80 19.13 -6.09 -2.54
N ASN A 81 19.66 -5.11 -3.28
CA ASN A 81 20.55 -4.13 -2.71
C ASN A 81 19.71 -3.23 -1.79
N GLU A 82 19.69 -3.56 -0.50
CA GLU A 82 19.06 -2.72 0.51
C GLU A 82 19.77 -1.37 0.52
N GLY A 83 19.04 -0.31 0.16
CA GLY A 83 19.62 1.03 0.13
C GLY A 83 19.99 1.50 1.55
N PRO A 84 20.90 2.49 1.70
CA PRO A 84 21.35 2.97 3.02
C PRO A 84 20.23 3.46 3.96
N TRP A 85 19.04 3.68 3.43
CA TRP A 85 17.87 4.09 4.20
C TRP A 85 17.37 2.99 5.15
N THR A 86 17.59 1.70 4.87
CA THR A 86 17.15 0.61 5.75
C THR A 86 17.92 0.64 7.06
N GLU A 87 19.23 0.91 7.01
CA GLU A 87 20.06 1.12 8.20
C GLU A 87 19.61 2.33 9.01
N VAL A 88 19.25 3.43 8.33
CA VAL A 88 18.70 4.63 8.98
C VAL A 88 17.40 4.29 9.72
N VAL A 89 16.46 3.61 9.06
CA VAL A 89 15.19 3.22 9.68
C VAL A 89 15.43 2.22 10.83
N ALA A 90 16.32 1.24 10.66
CA ALA A 90 16.68 0.31 11.73
C ALA A 90 17.25 1.04 12.95
N SER A 91 18.12 2.05 12.74
CA SER A 91 18.66 2.87 13.83
C SER A 91 17.59 3.70 14.55
N GLN A 92 16.61 4.23 13.82
CA GLN A 92 15.47 4.96 14.39
C GLN A 92 14.58 4.01 15.22
N CYS A 93 14.39 2.79 14.73
CA CYS A 93 13.58 1.76 15.39
C CYS A 93 14.31 1.03 16.52
N ALA A 94 15.63 1.21 16.70
CA ALA A 94 16.41 0.50 17.72
C ALA A 94 15.94 0.80 19.16
N SER A 95 15.30 1.95 19.37
CA SER A 95 14.72 2.35 20.66
C SER A 95 13.29 1.85 20.88
N ILE A 96 12.65 1.29 19.86
CA ILE A 96 11.27 0.82 19.91
C ILE A 96 11.27 -0.62 20.42
N THR A 97 10.54 -0.87 21.52
CA THR A 97 10.34 -2.22 22.04
C THR A 97 9.65 -3.09 20.99
N PRO A 98 10.22 -4.26 20.62
CA PRO A 98 9.57 -5.19 19.71
C PRO A 98 8.21 -5.62 20.25
N MET A 99 7.22 -5.72 19.38
CA MET A 99 5.93 -6.30 19.74
C MET A 99 6.12 -7.77 20.12
N ASP A 100 5.45 -8.21 21.18
CA ASP A 100 5.47 -9.60 21.61
C ASP A 100 5.01 -10.53 20.47
N PRO A 101 5.55 -11.76 20.40
CA PRO A 101 5.18 -12.70 19.35
C PRO A 101 3.70 -13.05 19.42
N VAL A 102 2.94 -12.62 18.42
CA VAL A 102 1.51 -12.93 18.28
C VAL A 102 1.36 -14.32 17.68
N THR A 103 0.81 -15.26 18.45
CA THR A 103 0.42 -16.57 17.94
C THR A 103 -1.02 -16.50 17.47
N ILE A 104 -1.24 -16.54 16.14
CA ILE A 104 -2.60 -16.54 15.58
C ILE A 104 -3.19 -17.94 15.73
N THR A 105 -4.25 -18.04 16.52
CA THR A 105 -5.00 -19.28 16.74
C THR A 105 -6.13 -19.43 15.74
N PRO A 106 -6.66 -20.65 15.52
CA PRO A 106 -7.83 -20.86 14.66
C PRO A 106 -9.08 -20.08 15.10
N ASP A 107 -9.23 -19.83 16.40
CA ASP A 107 -10.34 -19.05 16.95
C ASP A 107 -10.24 -17.57 16.59
N ASP A 108 -9.02 -17.01 16.53
CA ASP A 108 -8.78 -15.64 16.06
C ASP A 108 -9.21 -15.48 14.59
N VAL A 109 -8.95 -16.51 13.76
CA VAL A 109 -9.39 -16.53 12.36
C VAL A 109 -10.91 -16.61 12.26
N ALA A 110 -11.54 -17.46 13.08
CA ALA A 110 -13.00 -17.58 13.10
C ALA A 110 -13.68 -16.29 13.57
N GLU A 111 -13.12 -15.60 14.56
CA GLU A 111 -13.59 -14.29 15.02
C GLU A 111 -13.40 -13.20 13.96
N ALA A 112 -12.23 -13.15 13.31
CA ALA A 112 -11.97 -12.19 12.24
C ALA A 112 -12.97 -12.33 11.08
N VAL A 113 -13.24 -13.57 10.65
CA VAL A 113 -14.23 -13.86 9.60
C VAL A 113 -15.63 -13.42 10.03
N ARG A 114 -15.99 -13.65 11.29
CA ARG A 114 -17.29 -13.23 11.85
C ARG A 114 -17.44 -11.71 11.94
N ARG A 115 -16.36 -10.96 12.19
CA ARG A 115 -16.34 -9.49 12.24
C ARG A 115 -16.17 -8.81 10.88
N ALA A 116 -15.71 -9.54 9.86
CA ALA A 116 -15.52 -9.00 8.51
C ALA A 116 -16.75 -8.26 7.92
N PRO A 117 -18.00 -8.74 8.08
CA PRO A 117 -19.19 -8.05 7.57
C PRO A 117 -19.46 -6.69 8.25
N GLU A 118 -18.93 -6.46 9.45
CA GLU A 118 -19.07 -5.19 10.18
C GLU A 118 -18.03 -4.17 9.73
N LEU A 119 -16.80 -4.62 9.48
CA LEU A 119 -15.76 -3.83 8.81
C LEU A 119 -16.20 -3.42 7.40
N GLU A 120 -16.89 -4.29 6.66
CA GLU A 120 -17.48 -3.97 5.35
C GLU A 120 -18.58 -2.88 5.40
N LYS A 121 -19.30 -2.74 6.51
CA LYS A 121 -20.30 -1.67 6.67
C LYS A 121 -19.65 -0.31 6.93
N SER A 122 -18.48 -0.28 7.57
CA SER A 122 -17.71 0.94 7.84
C SER A 122 -16.88 1.41 6.64
N GLY A 123 -16.44 0.48 5.78
CA GLY A 123 -15.69 0.76 4.56
C GLY A 123 -16.59 0.81 3.32
N THR A 124 -17.24 1.95 3.07
CA THR A 124 -17.83 2.32 1.75
C THR A 124 -18.61 1.23 1.00
N ARG A 125 -19.96 1.33 1.05
CA ARG A 125 -20.90 0.56 0.18
C ARG A 125 -20.51 0.62 -1.30
N ARG A 126 -19.75 -0.36 -1.82
CA ARG A 126 -19.68 -0.60 -3.29
C ARG A 126 -19.07 -1.93 -3.76
N ALA A 127 -18.79 -2.90 -2.89
CA ALA A 127 -18.20 -4.20 -3.31
C ALA A 127 -18.94 -5.45 -2.79
N ALA A 128 -20.22 -5.35 -2.46
CA ALA A 128 -20.96 -6.38 -1.72
C ALA A 128 -21.53 -7.56 -2.54
N SER A 129 -20.92 -7.99 -3.66
CA SER A 129 -21.59 -8.97 -4.53
C SER A 129 -20.75 -10.12 -5.08
N LEU A 130 -19.43 -10.16 -4.90
CA LEU A 130 -18.59 -11.14 -5.63
C LEU A 130 -17.86 -12.17 -4.76
N LEU A 131 -17.93 -12.11 -3.43
CA LEU A 131 -17.23 -13.07 -2.55
C LEU A 131 -18.16 -14.07 -1.82
N ALA A 132 -19.47 -13.86 -1.83
CA ALA A 132 -20.42 -14.75 -1.18
C ALA A 132 -20.65 -16.10 -1.93
N GLU A 133 -20.16 -16.23 -3.16
CA GLU A 133 -20.35 -17.45 -3.96
C GLU A 133 -19.19 -18.46 -3.83
N GLY A 134 -18.04 -18.08 -3.29
CA GLY A 134 -16.85 -18.94 -3.21
C GLY A 134 -16.81 -19.94 -2.05
N VAL A 135 -17.65 -19.79 -1.01
CA VAL A 135 -17.50 -20.54 0.26
C VAL A 135 -18.46 -21.75 0.37
N ARG A 136 -19.36 -21.96 -0.59
CA ARG A 136 -20.28 -23.13 -0.58
C ARG A 136 -19.68 -24.44 -1.11
N GLY A 137 -18.39 -24.46 -1.47
CA GLY A 137 -17.77 -25.58 -2.21
C GLY A 137 -16.91 -26.56 -1.43
N VAL A 138 -16.64 -26.38 -0.13
CA VAL A 138 -15.70 -27.25 0.61
C VAL A 138 -16.38 -27.84 1.85
N SER A 139 -17.28 -28.79 1.61
CA SER A 139 -17.73 -29.75 2.62
C SER A 139 -17.28 -31.12 2.16
N HIS A 140 -16.13 -31.56 2.68
CA HIS A 140 -15.73 -32.95 2.99
C HIS A 140 -14.21 -32.99 3.16
N CYS A 141 -13.75 -33.10 4.41
CA CYS A 141 -12.58 -33.87 4.84
C CYS A 141 -12.45 -33.78 6.38
N ALA A 142 -11.91 -34.85 6.96
CA ALA A 142 -12.25 -35.38 8.27
C ALA A 142 -11.60 -34.70 9.49
N ARG A 143 -12.27 -34.87 10.65
CA ARG A 143 -11.77 -34.61 12.02
C ARG A 143 -10.51 -35.42 12.35
N PRO A 144 -9.68 -34.92 13.29
CA PRO A 144 -9.36 -35.74 14.47
C PRO A 144 -9.54 -35.00 15.81
N THR A 145 -9.49 -35.81 16.87
CA THR A 145 -9.99 -35.64 18.24
C THR A 145 -8.94 -35.24 19.28
N VAL A 146 -9.41 -34.53 20.34
CA VAL A 146 -9.03 -34.61 21.78
C VAL A 146 -7.64 -34.04 22.17
N SER A 147 -7.53 -33.11 23.12
CA SER A 147 -7.66 -33.34 24.56
C SER A 147 -7.75 -32.05 25.39
N ARG A 148 -8.22 -32.25 26.63
CA ARG A 148 -8.85 -31.35 27.58
C ARG A 148 -7.82 -30.82 28.61
N GLY A 149 -7.91 -29.56 29.01
CA GLY A 149 -7.11 -29.02 30.12
C GLY A 149 -7.56 -27.65 30.64
N SER A 150 -8.46 -27.67 31.62
CA SER A 150 -8.65 -26.75 32.76
C SER A 150 -9.07 -25.28 32.58
N GLN A 151 -9.87 -24.85 33.57
CA GLN A 151 -10.78 -23.70 33.72
C GLN A 151 -10.13 -22.32 34.00
N PRO A 152 -10.93 -21.21 34.03
CA PRO A 152 -10.49 -19.85 33.69
C PRO A 152 -10.24 -18.95 34.90
N GLU A 153 -9.48 -17.85 34.71
CA GLU A 153 -9.40 -16.77 35.69
C GLU A 153 -9.73 -15.40 35.03
N VAL A 154 -10.89 -14.91 35.44
CA VAL A 154 -11.48 -13.56 35.47
C VAL A 154 -10.69 -12.40 34.84
N ALA A 155 -11.33 -11.74 33.86
CA ALA A 155 -10.94 -10.44 33.33
C ALA A 155 -11.40 -9.28 34.23
N PRO A 156 -10.64 -8.17 34.32
CA PRO A 156 -11.21 -6.86 34.47
C PRO A 156 -11.26 -6.11 33.13
N GLU A 157 -12.35 -5.35 32.96
CA GLU A 157 -12.79 -4.68 31.74
C GLU A 157 -11.82 -3.64 31.14
N PRO A 158 -11.92 -3.36 29.83
CA PRO A 158 -11.08 -2.37 29.16
C PRO A 158 -11.53 -0.94 29.46
N LEU A 159 -10.60 -0.12 29.98
CA LEU A 159 -10.73 1.34 30.01
C LEU A 159 -10.88 1.88 28.58
N HIS A 160 -12.05 2.47 28.32
CA HIS A 160 -12.29 3.31 27.15
C HIS A 160 -11.32 4.51 27.18
N TYR A 161 -10.41 4.58 26.20
CA TYR A 161 -9.62 5.79 25.97
C TYR A 161 -9.51 6.06 24.47
N TRP A 162 -10.48 6.81 23.96
CA TRP A 162 -10.32 7.66 22.79
C TRP A 162 -11.12 8.93 23.03
N ASP A 163 -10.49 9.88 23.70
CA ASP A 163 -10.76 11.28 23.47
C ASP A 163 -9.44 12.00 23.72
N HIS A 164 -8.82 12.51 22.65
CA HIS A 164 -8.40 13.91 22.61
C HIS A 164 -8.05 14.32 21.16
N PRO A 165 -8.55 15.49 20.69
CA PRO A 165 -8.34 15.99 19.34
C PRO A 165 -7.01 16.76 19.22
N PHE A 166 -6.39 16.68 18.04
CA PHE A 166 -5.21 17.43 17.65
C PHE A 166 -5.50 18.95 17.54
N GLY A 167 -4.70 19.74 18.27
CA GLY A 167 -4.41 21.17 18.07
C GLY A 167 -3.21 21.49 18.97
N SER A 168 -2.19 22.26 18.60
CA SER A 168 -2.03 23.29 17.58
C SER A 168 -0.66 23.19 16.88
#